data_AF-A0A946WQH3-F1
#
_entry.id   AF-A0A946WQH3-F1
#
_cell.length_a   1.000
_cell.length_b   1.000
_cell.length_c   1.000
_cell.angle_alpha   90.00
_cell.angle_beta   90.00
_cell.angle_gamma   90.00
#
_symmetry.space_group_name_H-M   'P 1'
#
loop_
_entity.id
_entity.type
_entity.pdbx_description
1 polymer ?
#
loop_
_entity_poly.entity_id
_entity_poly.type
_entity_poly.pdbx_seq_one_letter_code
_entity_poly.pdbx_strand_id
1 'polypeptide(L)'
;MAEKIGSRSSGSIVFLILITCLAVVLLLAINVPKNQWVQQEENKNLARERMENLYFLSNFFTKYNKAYSADLNKLLAYAEDESLSVYPAGFKFDQLTREDSGIDSFLIDYFDPYGLFNHYEVLPQSNFPAGKDSVILTIKPLPMFSFLPETKCIFAADGDINIGIDDRGDQGKFLLVGSQGEMTREQIMPEKTSVHAIKYLINIDRKDLDICPTTGKHFKTEVNVRLALKAEVSGEFQNEPSETSLASSKLLSSMLVFRWLKEADALANGTLTKAKIFETIEDSLITMRNDQLLNSIAESLREKGMNALATVIYDSLLEDGALEDESQLQEWEAIRDSSYTYMNELKDSPKFQRTRDNIVNEIKDRIAAENLIAKMEYIKDEKTVSITESGMVNTITDSLEFYSQAELIKSRLTKAHLDSVTMRYLVREDVIDLLSSFTFTENYFVSRVDSVGITIESPIDGTYVSDKRSFLEKLFAVKGEKNHGKITNGDLSWDDRR
;
A
#
# COMPACT_ATOMS: atom_id res chain seq x y z
N MET A 1 -88.02 -33.82 -25.52
CA MET A 1 -86.90 -32.89 -25.69
C MET A 1 -85.75 -33.44 -24.87
N ALA A 2 -84.81 -34.15 -25.51
CA ALA A 2 -83.64 -34.73 -24.86
C ALA A 2 -82.47 -33.78 -25.06
N GLU A 3 -81.93 -33.27 -23.96
CA GLU A 3 -80.75 -32.41 -23.91
C GLU A 3 -79.51 -33.19 -24.36
N LYS A 4 -78.82 -32.69 -25.40
CA LYS A 4 -77.53 -33.20 -25.86
C LYS A 4 -76.47 -32.92 -24.79
N ILE A 5 -76.07 -33.94 -24.06
CA ILE A 5 -74.82 -33.94 -23.29
C ILE A 5 -73.67 -33.91 -24.31
N GLY A 6 -73.04 -32.74 -24.46
CA GLY A 6 -71.89 -32.55 -25.33
C GLY A 6 -70.74 -33.46 -24.90
N SER A 7 -70.42 -34.44 -25.73
CA SER A 7 -69.24 -35.29 -25.57
C SER A 7 -67.98 -34.41 -25.65
N ARG A 8 -67.32 -34.16 -24.51
CA ARG A 8 -65.96 -33.59 -24.50
C ARG A 8 -65.07 -34.55 -25.29
N SER A 9 -64.49 -34.07 -26.40
CA SER A 9 -63.59 -34.87 -27.21
C SER A 9 -62.36 -35.24 -26.38
N SER A 10 -61.92 -36.50 -26.49
CA SER A 10 -60.76 -37.05 -25.77
C SER A 10 -59.48 -36.21 -25.98
N GLY A 11 -59.39 -35.49 -27.10
CA GLY A 11 -58.31 -34.55 -27.38
C GLY A 11 -58.24 -33.36 -26.41
N SER A 12 -59.37 -32.86 -25.91
CA SER A 12 -59.40 -31.72 -24.98
C SER A 12 -58.75 -32.04 -23.63
N ILE A 13 -58.87 -33.30 -23.17
CA ILE A 13 -58.25 -33.75 -21.92
C ILE A 13 -56.74 -33.88 -22.09
N VAL A 14 -56.28 -34.43 -23.22
CA VAL A 14 -54.85 -34.57 -23.53
C VAL A 14 -54.18 -33.20 -23.63
N PHE A 15 -54.80 -32.23 -24.31
CA PHE A 15 -54.27 -30.86 -24.38
C PHE A 15 -54.21 -30.18 -23.02
N LEU A 16 -55.23 -30.36 -22.16
CA LEU A 16 -55.22 -29.78 -20.82
C LEU A 16 -54.08 -30.35 -19.96
N ILE A 17 -53.85 -31.66 -20.03
CA ILE A 17 -52.73 -32.33 -19.35
C ILE A 17 -51.40 -31.77 -19.87
N LEU A 18 -51.24 -31.65 -21.19
CA LEU A 18 -50.00 -31.17 -21.81
C LEU A 18 -49.70 -29.71 -21.44
N ILE A 19 -50.70 -28.83 -21.46
CA ILE A 19 -50.58 -27.43 -21.01
C ILE A 19 -50.19 -27.37 -19.53
N THR A 20 -50.82 -28.19 -18.69
CA THR A 20 -50.50 -28.25 -17.25
C THR A 20 -49.07 -28.71 -17.02
N CYS A 21 -48.62 -29.77 -17.72
CA CYS A 21 -47.23 -30.24 -17.66
C CYS A 21 -46.23 -29.15 -18.12
N LEU A 22 -46.52 -28.44 -19.21
CA LEU A 22 -45.68 -27.34 -19.68
C LEU A 22 -45.61 -26.19 -18.66
N ALA A 23 -46.75 -25.84 -18.04
CA ALA A 23 -46.80 -24.81 -17.00
C ALA A 23 -45.94 -25.22 -15.78
N VAL A 24 -46.00 -26.48 -15.35
CA VAL A 24 -45.16 -27.00 -14.25
C VAL A 24 -43.68 -26.95 -14.62
N VAL A 25 -43.31 -27.40 -15.83
CA VAL A 25 -41.91 -27.33 -16.31
C VAL A 25 -41.42 -25.89 -16.37
N LEU A 26 -42.25 -24.94 -16.83
CA LEU A 26 -41.91 -23.52 -16.86
C LEU A 26 -41.69 -22.95 -15.46
N LEU A 27 -42.57 -23.28 -14.50
CA LEU A 27 -42.42 -22.85 -13.11
C LEU A 27 -41.13 -23.41 -12.49
N LEU A 28 -40.80 -24.68 -12.74
CA LEU A 28 -39.55 -25.29 -12.27
C LEU A 28 -38.32 -24.66 -12.94
N ALA A 29 -38.39 -24.36 -14.24
CA ALA A 29 -37.31 -23.71 -14.99
C ALA A 29 -36.98 -22.31 -14.46
N ILE A 30 -37.94 -21.63 -13.86
CA ILE A 30 -37.75 -20.29 -13.26
C ILE A 30 -37.34 -20.40 -11.80
N ASN A 31 -38.05 -21.21 -11.00
CA ASN A 31 -37.86 -21.24 -9.54
C ASN A 31 -36.58 -21.97 -9.11
N VAL A 32 -36.17 -23.03 -9.82
CA VAL A 32 -34.96 -23.80 -9.46
C VAL A 32 -33.71 -22.94 -9.60
N PRO A 33 -33.43 -22.26 -10.74
CA PRO A 33 -32.27 -21.38 -10.84
C PRO A 33 -32.31 -20.20 -9.87
N LYS A 34 -33.50 -19.62 -9.64
CA LYS A 34 -33.66 -18.49 -8.71
C LYS A 34 -33.25 -18.87 -7.29
N ASN A 35 -33.78 -19.98 -6.76
CA ASN A 35 -33.45 -20.43 -5.40
C ASN A 35 -31.97 -20.81 -5.28
N GLN A 36 -31.40 -21.39 -6.33
CA GLN A 36 -29.98 -21.70 -6.38
C GLN A 36 -29.12 -20.43 -6.35
N TRP A 37 -29.44 -19.39 -7.12
CA TRP A 37 -28.68 -18.12 -7.06
C TRP A 37 -28.71 -17.46 -5.69
N VAL A 38 -29.86 -17.52 -5.00
CA VAL A 38 -29.97 -17.03 -3.62
C VAL A 38 -29.04 -17.83 -2.70
N GLN A 39 -29.10 -19.17 -2.77
CA GLN A 39 -28.23 -20.03 -1.96
C GLN A 39 -26.74 -19.83 -2.26
N GLN A 40 -26.37 -19.61 -3.53
CA GLN A 40 -24.98 -19.34 -3.93
C GLN A 40 -24.47 -18.01 -3.36
N GLU A 41 -25.31 -16.98 -3.33
CA GLU A 41 -24.93 -15.69 -2.74
C GLU A 41 -24.85 -15.78 -1.21
N GLU A 42 -25.77 -16.52 -0.57
CA GLU A 42 -25.71 -16.84 0.87
C GLU A 42 -24.42 -17.60 1.22
N ASN A 43 -24.09 -18.66 0.48
CA ASN A 43 -22.87 -19.43 0.66
C ASN A 43 -21.62 -18.57 0.50
N LYS A 44 -21.60 -17.70 -0.52
CA LYS A 44 -20.49 -16.79 -0.78
C LYS A 44 -20.30 -15.78 0.34
N ASN A 45 -21.38 -15.19 0.85
CA ASN A 45 -21.31 -14.25 1.97
C ASN A 45 -20.86 -14.95 3.25
N LEU A 46 -21.41 -16.13 3.54
CA LEU A 46 -21.00 -16.94 4.69
C LEU A 46 -19.53 -17.38 4.59
N ALA A 47 -19.05 -17.74 3.40
CA ALA A 47 -17.65 -18.09 3.19
C ALA A 47 -16.72 -16.90 3.48
N ARG A 48 -17.08 -15.69 3.04
CA ARG A 48 -16.32 -14.47 3.30
C ARG A 48 -16.29 -14.12 4.79
N GLU A 49 -17.44 -14.19 5.45
CA GLU A 49 -17.56 -13.97 6.89
C GLU A 49 -16.68 -14.95 7.69
N ARG A 50 -16.65 -16.24 7.30
CA ARG A 50 -15.75 -17.24 7.90
C ARG A 50 -14.28 -16.88 7.70
N MET A 51 -13.88 -16.50 6.48
CA MET A 51 -12.50 -16.08 6.19
C MET A 51 -12.09 -14.84 6.99
N GLU A 52 -12.99 -13.89 7.20
CA GLU A 52 -12.74 -12.69 7.99
C GLU A 52 -12.62 -13.00 9.49
N ASN A 53 -13.47 -13.86 10.05
CA ASN A 53 -13.31 -14.33 11.43
C ASN A 53 -11.97 -15.03 11.65
N LEU A 54 -11.53 -15.87 10.72
CA LEU A 54 -10.20 -16.48 10.74
C LEU A 54 -9.09 -15.42 10.73
N TYR A 55 -9.25 -14.39 9.88
CA TYR A 55 -8.32 -13.28 9.82
C TYR A 55 -8.27 -12.49 11.13
N PHE A 56 -9.43 -12.17 11.73
CA PHE A 56 -9.52 -11.47 13.01
C PHE A 56 -8.91 -12.26 14.16
N LEU A 57 -9.14 -13.58 14.22
CA LEU A 57 -8.47 -14.47 15.17
C LEU A 57 -6.95 -14.44 15.01
N SER A 58 -6.47 -14.54 13.76
CA SER A 58 -5.03 -14.49 13.47
C SER A 58 -4.41 -13.16 13.88
N ASN A 59 -5.07 -12.05 13.56
CA ASN A 59 -4.61 -10.71 13.96
C ASN A 59 -4.61 -10.52 15.47
N PHE A 60 -5.65 -10.99 16.16
CA PHE A 60 -5.70 -10.95 17.62
C PHE A 60 -4.52 -11.73 18.21
N PHE A 61 -4.26 -12.95 17.75
CA PHE A 61 -3.13 -13.75 18.16
C PHE A 61 -1.79 -13.03 17.93
N THR A 62 -1.57 -12.48 16.73
CA THR A 62 -0.34 -11.77 16.35
C THR A 62 -0.09 -10.52 17.20
N LYS A 63 -1.13 -9.77 17.56
CA LYS A 63 -0.99 -8.53 18.34
C LYS A 63 -0.21 -8.76 19.64
N TYR A 64 -0.44 -9.89 20.30
CA TYR A 64 0.16 -10.24 21.58
C TYR A 64 1.37 -11.17 21.43
N ASN A 65 1.33 -12.14 20.52
CA ASN A 65 2.41 -13.13 20.37
C ASN A 65 3.54 -12.69 19.42
N LYS A 66 3.35 -11.58 18.68
CA LYS A 66 4.30 -11.08 17.66
C LYS A 66 4.63 -12.10 16.55
N ALA A 67 3.75 -13.07 16.35
CA ALA A 67 3.88 -14.10 15.33
C ALA A 67 2.49 -14.51 14.81
N TYR A 68 2.42 -14.87 13.53
CA TYR A 68 1.20 -15.41 12.91
C TYR A 68 1.09 -16.93 13.09
N SER A 69 -0.13 -17.46 13.08
CA SER A 69 -0.39 -18.90 13.07
C SER A 69 -1.47 -19.24 12.05
N ALA A 70 -1.27 -20.34 11.32
CA ALA A 70 -2.26 -20.96 10.45
C ALA A 70 -3.03 -22.11 11.14
N ASP A 71 -2.66 -22.48 12.37
CA ASP A 71 -3.32 -23.55 13.12
C ASP A 71 -4.56 -23.00 13.83
N LEU A 72 -5.74 -23.36 13.31
CA LEU A 72 -7.02 -22.94 13.88
C LEU A 72 -7.16 -23.32 15.36
N ASN A 73 -6.75 -24.52 15.76
CA ASN A 73 -6.93 -24.97 17.14
C ASN A 73 -6.11 -24.11 18.09
N LYS A 74 -4.90 -23.73 17.68
CA LYS A 74 -4.06 -22.80 18.44
C LYS A 74 -4.68 -21.41 18.54
N LEU A 75 -5.24 -20.89 17.45
CA LEU A 75 -5.92 -19.60 17.45
C LEU A 75 -7.17 -19.60 18.35
N LEU A 76 -7.97 -20.67 18.30
CA LEU A 76 -9.15 -20.83 19.13
C LEU A 76 -8.80 -20.95 20.60
N ALA A 77 -7.86 -21.83 20.96
CA ALA A 77 -7.42 -21.99 22.35
C ALA A 77 -6.92 -20.66 22.94
N TYR A 78 -6.11 -19.90 22.17
CA TYR A 78 -5.65 -18.59 22.60
C TYR A 78 -6.81 -17.59 22.80
N ALA A 79 -7.79 -17.58 21.90
CA ALA A 79 -8.95 -16.69 22.02
C ALA A 79 -9.91 -17.08 23.17
N GLU A 80 -9.89 -18.33 23.61
CA GLU A 80 -10.65 -18.80 24.78
C GLU A 80 -10.02 -18.35 26.09
N ASP A 81 -8.70 -18.49 26.19
CA ASP A 81 -7.93 -18.15 27.38
C ASP A 81 -7.83 -16.63 27.60
N GLU A 82 -7.82 -15.86 26.51
CA GLU A 82 -7.59 -14.42 26.56
C GLU A 82 -8.88 -13.59 26.58
N SER A 83 -8.78 -12.40 27.18
CA SER A 83 -9.86 -11.42 27.22
C SER A 83 -9.51 -10.17 26.42
N LEU A 84 -10.52 -9.59 25.79
CA LEU A 84 -10.49 -8.32 25.08
C LEU A 84 -11.15 -7.23 25.91
N SER A 85 -10.50 -6.07 25.99
CA SER A 85 -11.15 -4.84 26.45
C SER A 85 -11.88 -4.22 25.26
N VAL A 86 -13.20 -4.31 25.27
CA VAL A 86 -14.07 -3.78 24.21
C VAL A 86 -14.61 -2.42 24.63
N TYR A 87 -14.49 -1.45 23.72
CA TYR A 87 -15.11 -0.14 23.89
C TYR A 87 -16.56 -0.22 23.40
N PRO A 88 -17.53 0.35 24.15
CA PRO A 88 -18.89 0.45 23.64
C PRO A 88 -18.92 1.37 22.41
N ALA A 89 -19.87 1.13 21.51
CA ALA A 89 -20.11 2.05 20.40
C ALA A 89 -20.50 3.43 20.94
N GLY A 90 -20.15 4.48 20.19
CA GLY A 90 -20.36 5.86 20.60
C GLY A 90 -21.10 6.65 19.53
N PHE A 91 -21.78 7.72 19.94
CA PHE A 91 -22.24 8.75 19.02
C PHE A 91 -21.09 9.72 18.70
N LYS A 92 -21.06 10.18 17.45
CA LYS A 92 -20.22 11.27 16.99
C LYS A 92 -21.13 12.40 16.54
N PHE A 93 -20.84 13.62 16.97
CA PHE A 93 -21.72 14.77 16.77
C PHE A 93 -21.00 15.85 15.98
N ASP A 94 -21.62 16.28 14.88
CA ASP A 94 -21.23 17.46 14.12
C ASP A 94 -22.33 18.51 14.25
N GLN A 95 -22.03 19.63 14.89
CA GLN A 95 -22.99 20.74 15.03
C GLN A 95 -23.13 21.45 13.67
N LEU A 96 -24.37 21.66 13.23
CA LEU A 96 -24.69 22.24 11.92
C LEU A 96 -25.12 23.71 11.99
N THR A 97 -25.34 24.23 13.19
CA THR A 97 -25.90 25.57 13.42
C THR A 97 -24.85 26.66 13.53
N ARG A 98 -25.20 27.85 13.02
CA ARG A 98 -24.44 29.10 13.24
C ARG A 98 -24.94 29.71 14.56
N GLU A 99 -24.03 30.22 15.38
CA GLU A 99 -24.28 30.75 16.74
C GLU A 99 -25.45 31.75 16.82
N ASP A 100 -25.76 32.47 15.75
CA ASP A 100 -26.78 33.54 15.71
C ASP A 100 -28.18 33.10 15.23
N SER A 101 -28.39 31.82 14.92
CA SER A 101 -29.59 31.39 14.18
C SER A 101 -30.84 31.17 15.04
N GLY A 102 -30.70 31.09 16.36
CA GLY A 102 -31.79 30.74 17.29
C GLY A 102 -32.30 29.31 17.13
N ILE A 103 -31.63 28.51 16.30
CA ILE A 103 -31.87 27.09 16.06
C ILE A 103 -30.60 26.37 16.47
N ASP A 104 -30.73 25.22 17.13
CA ASP A 104 -29.61 24.31 17.35
C ASP A 104 -29.86 23.00 16.60
N SER A 105 -28.86 22.47 15.91
CA SER A 105 -28.97 21.18 15.23
C SER A 105 -27.65 20.43 15.12
N PHE A 106 -27.76 19.11 15.23
CA PHE A 106 -26.65 18.17 15.18
C PHE A 106 -26.88 17.15 14.08
N LEU A 107 -25.86 16.94 13.26
CA LEU A 107 -25.68 15.72 12.50
C LEU A 107 -25.04 14.70 13.43
N ILE A 108 -25.71 13.57 13.59
CA ILE A 108 -25.30 12.49 14.47
C ILE A 108 -24.92 11.31 13.61
N ASP A 109 -23.65 10.96 13.74
CA ASP A 109 -23.05 9.74 13.25
C ASP A 109 -22.79 8.82 14.45
N TYR A 110 -22.38 7.59 14.20
CA TYR A 110 -21.93 6.68 15.24
C TYR A 110 -20.57 6.11 14.88
N PHE A 111 -19.72 5.98 15.90
CA PHE A 111 -18.48 5.26 15.77
C PHE A 111 -18.70 3.85 16.31
N ASP A 112 -18.69 2.91 15.39
CA ASP A 112 -18.61 1.48 15.67
C ASP A 112 -17.25 0.98 15.18
N PRO A 113 -16.25 0.83 16.07
CA PRO A 113 -14.91 0.42 15.67
C PRO A 113 -14.86 -0.95 14.99
N TYR A 114 -15.94 -1.74 15.04
CA TYR A 114 -15.93 -3.16 14.67
C TYR A 114 -17.16 -3.62 13.88
N GLY A 115 -18.08 -2.72 13.48
CA GLY A 115 -19.27 -3.06 12.69
C GLY A 115 -20.28 -4.00 13.38
N LEU A 116 -20.39 -3.92 14.71
CA LEU A 116 -21.19 -4.78 15.59
C LEU A 116 -22.57 -4.19 15.95
N PHE A 117 -22.89 -2.98 15.49
CA PHE A 117 -24.07 -2.22 15.87
C PHE A 117 -24.79 -1.72 14.61
N ASN A 118 -25.91 -2.35 14.25
CA ASN A 118 -26.70 -1.97 13.06
C ASN A 118 -27.99 -1.21 13.40
N HIS A 119 -28.19 -0.81 14.66
CA HIS A 119 -29.45 -0.22 15.07
C HIS A 119 -29.28 0.78 16.20
N TYR A 120 -29.79 1.98 15.97
CA TYR A 120 -30.13 2.90 17.04
C TYR A 120 -31.67 2.93 17.19
N GLU A 121 -32.12 2.96 18.43
CA GLU A 121 -33.51 3.23 18.75
C GLU A 121 -33.66 4.70 19.13
N VAL A 122 -34.67 5.34 18.54
CA VAL A 122 -35.11 6.68 18.91
C VAL A 122 -36.35 6.53 19.75
N LEU A 123 -36.25 6.87 21.04
CA LEU A 123 -37.38 6.88 21.95
C LEU A 123 -37.75 8.35 22.21
N PRO A 124 -38.82 8.87 21.59
CA PRO A 124 -39.34 10.18 21.97
C PRO A 124 -39.88 10.09 23.41
N GLN A 125 -39.40 10.96 24.29
CA GLN A 125 -39.94 11.11 25.63
C GLN A 125 -40.60 12.49 25.75
N SER A 126 -41.93 12.52 25.59
CA SER A 126 -42.72 13.68 25.97
C SER A 126 -42.88 13.73 27.49
N ASN A 127 -42.55 14.88 28.08
CA ASN A 127 -42.64 15.23 29.51
C ASN A 127 -41.45 14.80 30.40
N PHE A 128 -40.26 15.35 30.14
CA PHE A 128 -39.28 15.53 31.21
C PHE A 128 -39.82 16.52 32.25
N PRO A 129 -39.46 16.41 33.55
CA PRO A 129 -39.86 17.40 34.54
C PRO A 129 -39.34 18.79 34.14
N ALA A 130 -40.23 19.79 34.16
CA ALA A 130 -40.02 21.21 33.84
C ALA A 130 -40.34 21.72 32.41
N GLY A 131 -41.11 20.98 31.60
CA GLY A 131 -41.67 21.52 30.35
C GLY A 131 -40.68 21.58 29.17
N LYS A 132 -39.58 20.83 29.27
CA LYS A 132 -38.61 20.63 28.17
C LYS A 132 -39.00 19.42 27.34
N ASP A 133 -38.82 19.50 26.02
CA ASP A 133 -38.91 18.34 25.14
C ASP A 133 -37.59 17.55 25.16
N SER A 134 -37.66 16.24 25.01
CA SER A 134 -36.49 15.38 25.15
C SER A 134 -36.52 14.15 24.24
N VAL A 135 -35.34 13.79 23.76
CA VAL A 135 -35.13 12.64 22.87
C VAL A 135 -33.99 11.80 23.42
N ILE A 136 -34.22 10.50 23.55
CA ILE A 136 -33.16 9.54 23.91
C ILE A 136 -32.81 8.73 22.67
N LEU A 137 -31.56 8.83 22.25
CA LEU A 137 -30.94 7.98 21.26
C LEU A 137 -30.23 6.83 21.98
N THR A 138 -30.49 5.60 21.58
CA THR A 138 -29.85 4.41 22.16
C THR A 138 -29.19 3.59 21.06
N ILE A 139 -27.87 3.37 21.15
CA ILE A 139 -27.17 2.37 20.33
C ILE A 139 -27.29 1.02 21.03
N LYS A 140 -27.96 0.06 20.39
CA LYS A 140 -28.13 -1.29 20.91
C LYS A 140 -27.18 -2.26 20.22
N PRO A 141 -26.44 -3.09 20.98
CA PRO A 141 -25.69 -4.19 20.37
C PRO A 141 -26.61 -5.10 19.57
N LEU A 142 -26.08 -5.69 18.49
CA LEU A 142 -26.77 -6.80 17.83
C LEU A 142 -27.09 -7.90 18.84
N PRO A 143 -28.14 -8.72 18.63
CA PRO A 143 -28.56 -9.74 19.59
C PRO A 143 -27.43 -10.66 20.07
N MET A 144 -26.50 -10.98 19.17
CA MET A 144 -25.33 -11.81 19.46
C MET A 144 -24.27 -11.13 20.36
N PHE A 145 -24.28 -9.80 20.44
CA PHE A 145 -23.43 -8.98 21.31
C PHE A 145 -24.21 -8.35 22.46
N SER A 146 -25.38 -8.89 22.81
CA SER A 146 -26.23 -8.37 23.90
C SER A 146 -25.57 -8.37 25.29
N PHE A 147 -24.39 -9.00 25.43
CA PHE A 147 -23.54 -8.89 26.61
C PHE A 147 -22.78 -7.55 26.70
N LEU A 148 -22.71 -6.77 25.61
CA LEU A 148 -22.17 -5.42 25.62
C LEU A 148 -23.23 -4.44 26.13
N PRO A 149 -22.82 -3.38 26.85
CA PRO A 149 -23.75 -2.37 27.32
C PRO A 149 -24.27 -1.49 26.17
N GLU A 150 -25.50 -1.00 26.31
CA GLU A 150 -26.08 0.01 25.41
C GLU A 150 -25.48 1.38 25.68
N THR A 151 -25.25 2.16 24.63
CA THR A 151 -24.84 3.57 24.75
C THR A 151 -26.04 4.47 24.55
N LYS A 152 -26.21 5.48 25.41
CA LYS A 152 -27.33 6.42 25.34
C LYS A 152 -26.86 7.84 25.14
N CYS A 153 -27.62 8.62 24.39
CA CYS A 153 -27.48 10.06 24.31
C CYS A 153 -28.84 10.72 24.51
N ILE A 154 -28.87 11.68 25.42
CA ILE A 154 -30.07 12.42 25.78
C ILE A 154 -29.93 13.83 25.21
N PHE A 155 -30.89 14.22 24.39
CA PHE A 155 -31.08 15.60 23.95
C PHE A 155 -32.26 16.20 24.72
N ALA A 156 -32.09 17.43 25.22
CA ALA A 156 -33.17 18.16 25.87
C ALA A 156 -33.15 19.64 25.45
N ALA A 157 -34.32 20.18 25.14
CA ALA A 157 -34.50 21.52 24.61
C ALA A 157 -35.74 22.20 25.22
N ASP A 158 -35.74 23.53 25.25
CA ASP A 158 -36.90 24.30 25.73
C ASP A 158 -38.02 24.40 24.66
N GLY A 159 -37.73 24.05 23.41
CA GLY A 159 -38.69 23.93 22.31
C GLY A 159 -38.76 22.51 21.75
N ASP A 160 -39.67 22.29 20.80
CA ASP A 160 -39.87 20.98 20.17
C ASP A 160 -38.57 20.46 19.52
N ILE A 161 -38.22 19.20 19.79
CA ILE A 161 -37.10 18.51 19.15
C ILE A 161 -37.62 17.74 17.94
N ASN A 162 -37.07 18.05 16.78
CA ASN A 162 -37.33 17.37 15.53
C ASN A 162 -36.19 16.42 15.19
N ILE A 163 -36.54 15.23 14.71
CA ILE A 163 -35.58 14.19 14.30
C ILE A 163 -35.84 13.83 12.84
N GLY A 164 -34.81 13.98 12.02
CA GLY A 164 -34.78 13.51 10.64
C GLY A 164 -33.78 12.36 10.48
N ILE A 165 -34.03 11.51 9.48
CA ILE A 165 -33.05 10.54 9.01
C ILE A 165 -32.55 11.04 7.65
N ASP A 166 -31.24 11.23 7.53
CA ASP A 166 -30.56 11.56 6.28
C ASP A 166 -29.89 10.29 5.75
N ASP A 167 -30.49 9.67 4.73
CA ASP A 167 -29.96 8.48 4.06
C ASP A 167 -29.13 8.92 2.86
N ARG A 168 -27.80 8.94 3.03
CA ARG A 168 -26.85 9.38 1.99
C ARG A 168 -26.36 8.23 1.12
N GLY A 169 -27.06 7.10 1.09
CA GLY A 169 -26.65 5.93 0.31
C GLY A 169 -25.33 5.35 0.83
N ASP A 170 -24.26 5.46 0.04
CA ASP A 170 -22.95 4.84 0.32
C ASP A 170 -22.23 5.42 1.56
N GLN A 171 -22.66 6.59 2.07
CA GLN A 171 -22.08 7.21 3.27
C GLN A 171 -22.79 6.79 4.58
N GLY A 172 -23.80 5.93 4.49
CA GLY A 172 -24.57 5.48 5.65
C GLY A 172 -25.75 6.39 6.01
N LYS A 173 -26.42 6.02 7.11
CA LYS A 173 -27.60 6.71 7.65
C LYS A 173 -27.17 7.63 8.78
N PHE A 174 -27.38 8.93 8.62
CA PHE A 174 -27.15 9.93 9.66
C PHE A 174 -28.47 10.33 10.30
N LEU A 175 -28.39 10.73 11.56
CA LEU A 175 -29.51 11.34 12.28
C LEU A 175 -29.34 12.85 12.31
N LEU A 176 -30.38 13.58 11.95
CA LEU A 176 -30.46 15.02 12.14
C LEU A 176 -31.35 15.29 13.35
N VAL A 177 -30.80 15.88 14.40
CA VAL A 177 -31.57 16.29 15.58
C VAL A 177 -31.53 17.81 15.66
N GLY A 178 -32.68 18.47 15.75
CA GLY A 178 -32.74 19.94 15.80
C GLY A 178 -33.92 20.48 16.60
N SER A 179 -33.75 21.67 17.19
CA SER A 179 -34.79 22.36 17.94
C SER A 179 -34.77 23.87 17.69
N GLN A 180 -35.92 24.51 17.88
CA GLN A 180 -36.07 25.97 17.94
C GLN A 180 -35.65 26.46 19.34
N GLY A 181 -34.34 26.51 19.57
CA GLY A 181 -33.75 26.88 20.86
C GLY A 181 -32.43 26.17 21.12
N GLU A 182 -31.77 26.53 22.21
CA GLU A 182 -30.54 25.87 22.65
C GLU A 182 -30.84 24.43 23.09
N MET A 183 -30.06 23.47 22.58
CA MET A 183 -30.19 22.06 22.97
C MET A 183 -29.03 21.66 23.88
N THR A 184 -29.39 21.05 25.00
CA THR A 184 -28.42 20.37 25.85
C THR A 184 -28.29 18.92 25.42
N ARG A 185 -27.06 18.39 25.46
CA ARG A 185 -26.77 16.99 25.17
C ARG A 185 -25.97 16.35 26.29
N GLU A 186 -26.35 15.14 26.65
CA GLU A 186 -25.59 14.30 27.58
C GLU A 186 -25.39 12.92 26.96
N GLN A 187 -24.13 12.52 26.80
CA GLN A 187 -23.80 11.19 26.33
C GLN A 187 -23.40 10.32 27.53
N ILE A 188 -24.14 9.24 27.72
CA ILE A 188 -23.88 8.22 28.73
C ILE A 188 -23.10 7.10 28.04
N MET A 189 -21.77 7.19 28.09
CA MET A 189 -20.88 6.13 27.61
C MET A 189 -20.64 5.10 28.72
N PRO A 190 -20.96 3.81 28.48
CA PRO A 190 -20.60 2.74 29.40
C PRO A 190 -19.08 2.62 29.58
N GLU A 191 -18.65 2.02 30.68
CA GLU A 191 -17.25 1.64 30.85
C GLU A 191 -16.86 0.53 29.85
N LYS A 192 -15.56 0.42 29.58
CA LYS A 192 -15.02 -0.66 28.75
C LYS A 192 -15.36 -2.00 29.40
N THR A 193 -15.85 -2.93 28.60
CA THR A 193 -16.21 -4.26 29.08
C THR A 193 -15.10 -5.25 28.73
N SER A 194 -14.66 -6.02 29.72
CA SER A 194 -13.76 -7.16 29.48
C SER A 194 -14.57 -8.38 29.09
N VAL A 195 -14.30 -8.93 27.91
CA VAL A 195 -15.01 -10.09 27.36
C VAL A 195 -14.01 -11.12 26.85
N HIS A 196 -14.32 -12.41 26.99
CA HIS A 196 -13.51 -13.45 26.35
C HIS A 196 -13.41 -13.20 24.86
N ALA A 197 -12.18 -13.20 24.33
CA ALA A 197 -11.92 -12.78 22.97
C ALA A 197 -12.72 -13.63 21.96
N ILE A 198 -12.88 -14.92 22.24
CA ILE A 198 -13.63 -15.83 21.37
C ILE A 198 -15.12 -15.45 21.20
N LYS A 199 -15.76 -14.88 22.22
CA LYS A 199 -17.17 -14.44 22.14
C LYS A 199 -17.33 -13.20 21.27
N TYR A 200 -16.24 -12.48 21.08
CA TYR A 200 -16.20 -11.20 20.38
C TYR A 200 -15.72 -11.34 18.94
N LEU A 201 -14.69 -12.18 18.71
CA LEU A 201 -14.03 -12.35 17.42
C LEU A 201 -14.72 -13.35 16.50
N ILE A 202 -15.57 -14.22 17.04
CA ILE A 202 -16.22 -15.28 16.27
C ILE A 202 -17.73 -15.15 16.40
N ASN A 203 -18.39 -14.89 15.27
CA ASN A 203 -19.85 -14.77 15.20
C ASN A 203 -20.54 -16.01 14.58
N ILE A 204 -19.77 -17.02 14.17
CA ILE A 204 -20.25 -18.28 13.57
C ILE A 204 -19.92 -19.47 14.48
N ASP A 205 -20.59 -20.62 14.30
CA ASP A 205 -20.21 -21.87 14.96
C ASP A 205 -18.75 -22.22 14.66
N ARG A 206 -17.99 -22.48 15.73
CA ARG A 206 -16.56 -22.79 15.71
C ARG A 206 -16.25 -24.03 14.88
N LYS A 207 -17.16 -25.00 14.83
CA LYS A 207 -16.96 -26.26 14.10
C LYS A 207 -16.88 -26.08 12.58
N ASP A 208 -17.52 -25.03 12.09
CA ASP A 208 -17.60 -24.77 10.65
C ASP A 208 -16.70 -23.61 10.22
N LEU A 209 -15.94 -23.03 11.14
CA LEU A 209 -15.23 -21.76 10.95
C LEU A 209 -14.18 -21.84 9.83
N ASP A 210 -13.48 -22.96 9.71
CA ASP A 210 -12.50 -23.19 8.65
C ASP A 210 -13.06 -23.90 7.43
N ILE A 211 -14.36 -24.20 7.37
CA ILE A 211 -14.97 -24.97 6.29
C ILE A 211 -15.66 -24.02 5.29
N CYS A 212 -15.37 -24.18 4.00
CA CYS A 212 -16.09 -23.51 2.93
C CYS A 212 -17.50 -24.13 2.79
N PRO A 213 -18.60 -23.33 2.93
CA PRO A 213 -19.97 -23.86 2.90
C PRO A 213 -20.35 -24.52 1.56
N THR A 214 -19.73 -24.08 0.47
CA THR A 214 -19.98 -24.60 -0.88
C THR A 214 -19.32 -25.94 -1.15
N THR A 215 -18.06 -26.09 -0.74
CA THR A 215 -17.24 -27.27 -1.10
C THR A 215 -17.16 -28.29 0.03
N GLY A 216 -17.42 -27.88 1.29
CA GLY A 216 -17.19 -28.68 2.48
C GLY A 216 -15.70 -28.93 2.78
N LYS A 217 -14.79 -28.25 2.08
CA LYS A 217 -13.34 -28.33 2.29
C LYS A 217 -12.85 -27.19 3.17
N HIS A 218 -11.71 -27.40 3.83
CA HIS A 218 -11.06 -26.37 4.62
C HIS A 218 -10.57 -25.21 3.74
N PHE A 219 -10.61 -23.97 4.25
CA PHE A 219 -9.93 -22.84 3.64
C PHE A 219 -8.42 -23.05 3.66
N LYS A 220 -7.76 -22.62 2.59
CA LYS A 220 -6.30 -22.66 2.54
C LYS A 220 -5.76 -21.48 3.35
N THR A 221 -5.07 -21.79 4.44
CA THR A 221 -4.53 -20.79 5.37
C THR A 221 -3.02 -20.90 5.43
N GLU A 222 -2.30 -19.85 5.05
CA GLU A 222 -0.84 -19.84 4.95
C GLU A 222 -0.25 -18.62 5.65
N VAL A 223 0.81 -18.82 6.45
CA VAL A 223 1.56 -17.71 7.04
C VAL A 223 2.50 -17.14 5.98
N ASN A 224 2.38 -15.84 5.72
CA ASN A 224 3.30 -15.08 4.89
C ASN A 224 4.55 -14.75 5.70
N VAL A 225 5.71 -15.02 5.13
CA VAL A 225 7.01 -14.79 5.73
C VAL A 225 7.87 -13.89 4.85
N ARG A 226 8.73 -13.12 5.50
CA ARG A 226 9.78 -12.33 4.90
C ARG A 226 11.12 -12.96 5.25
N LEU A 227 11.85 -13.36 4.23
CA LEU A 227 13.16 -14.01 4.33
C LEU A 227 14.25 -12.97 4.14
N ALA A 228 15.20 -12.94 5.05
CA ALA A 228 16.49 -12.28 4.85
C ALA A 228 17.47 -13.30 4.28
N LEU A 229 17.74 -13.21 2.99
CA LEU A 229 18.71 -14.04 2.29
C LEU A 229 20.10 -13.43 2.44
N LYS A 230 21.11 -14.26 2.69
CA LYS A 230 22.50 -13.83 2.78
C LYS A 230 23.35 -14.70 1.83
N ALA A 231 24.24 -14.04 1.09
CA ALA A 231 25.26 -14.67 0.30
C ALA A 231 26.62 -14.19 0.81
N GLU A 232 27.49 -15.13 1.12
CA GLU A 232 28.88 -14.87 1.52
C GLU A 232 29.78 -15.46 0.45
N VAL A 233 30.58 -14.60 -0.18
CA VAL A 233 31.55 -14.97 -1.20
C VAL A 233 32.92 -14.65 -0.62
N SER A 234 33.74 -15.67 -0.42
CA SER A 234 35.13 -15.49 0.01
C SER A 234 36.04 -16.02 -1.08
N GLY A 235 36.89 -15.15 -1.62
CA GLY A 235 37.82 -15.48 -2.67
C GLY A 235 39.27 -15.34 -2.23
N GLU A 236 40.11 -16.20 -2.78
CA GLU A 236 41.56 -16.16 -2.60
C GLU A 236 42.23 -16.00 -3.96
N PHE A 237 43.24 -15.14 -4.00
CA PHE A 237 44.02 -14.87 -5.19
C PHE A 237 44.99 -16.02 -5.43
N GLN A 238 44.94 -16.59 -6.64
CA GLN A 238 45.89 -17.59 -7.09
C GLN A 238 46.71 -17.04 -8.25
N ASN A 239 48.00 -17.40 -8.27
CA ASN A 239 48.93 -16.98 -9.33
C ASN A 239 48.61 -17.64 -10.68
N GLU A 240 47.84 -18.72 -10.69
CA GLU A 240 47.41 -19.43 -11.90
C GLU A 240 45.87 -19.53 -11.93
N PRO A 241 45.24 -19.30 -13.10
CA PRO A 241 43.79 -19.38 -13.23
C PRO A 241 43.31 -20.82 -12.99
N SER A 242 42.38 -20.98 -12.04
CA SER A 242 41.76 -22.27 -11.74
C SER A 242 40.49 -22.51 -12.58
N GLU A 243 40.08 -23.78 -12.74
CA GLU A 243 38.77 -24.11 -13.31
C GLU A 243 37.59 -23.56 -12.48
N THR A 244 37.80 -23.33 -11.19
CA THR A 244 36.87 -22.70 -10.23
C THR A 244 37.12 -21.19 -10.09
N SER A 245 37.45 -20.52 -11.19
CA SER A 245 37.69 -19.07 -11.18
C SER A 245 36.39 -18.27 -11.12
N LEU A 246 36.42 -17.08 -10.52
CA LEU A 246 35.25 -16.21 -10.41
C LEU A 246 34.75 -15.73 -11.78
N ALA A 247 35.65 -15.63 -12.77
CA ALA A 247 35.31 -15.33 -14.17
C ALA A 247 34.36 -16.36 -14.80
N SER A 248 34.39 -17.63 -14.34
CA SER A 248 33.47 -18.67 -14.80
C SER A 248 32.02 -18.48 -14.28
N SER A 249 31.85 -17.73 -13.19
CA SER A 249 30.54 -17.44 -12.60
C SER A 249 30.07 -16.04 -12.97
N LYS A 250 29.25 -15.94 -14.02
CA LYS A 250 28.63 -14.67 -14.45
C LYS A 250 27.86 -13.97 -13.31
N LEU A 251 27.24 -14.75 -12.43
CA LEU A 251 26.52 -14.23 -11.28
C LEU A 251 27.48 -13.55 -10.30
N LEU A 252 28.46 -14.30 -9.79
CA LEU A 252 29.31 -13.80 -8.71
C LEU A 252 30.22 -12.67 -9.16
N SER A 253 30.73 -12.76 -10.40
CA SER A 253 31.46 -11.65 -11.03
C SER A 253 30.61 -10.39 -11.12
N SER A 254 29.32 -10.50 -11.51
CA SER A 254 28.43 -9.34 -11.55
C SER A 254 28.16 -8.74 -10.17
N MET A 255 27.95 -9.56 -9.15
CA MET A 255 27.76 -9.09 -7.76
C MET A 255 29.01 -8.36 -7.25
N LEU A 256 30.19 -8.96 -7.48
CA LEU A 256 31.47 -8.40 -7.07
C LEU A 256 31.71 -7.03 -7.69
N VAL A 257 31.62 -6.96 -9.03
CA VAL A 257 31.88 -5.74 -9.79
C VAL A 257 30.85 -4.66 -9.46
N PHE A 258 29.57 -5.01 -9.35
CA PHE A 258 28.53 -4.05 -8.96
C PHE A 258 28.81 -3.42 -7.59
N ARG A 259 29.24 -4.23 -6.61
CA ARG A 259 29.56 -3.72 -5.28
C ARG A 259 30.76 -2.79 -5.30
N TRP A 260 31.84 -3.19 -5.96
CA TRP A 260 33.02 -2.33 -6.09
C TRP A 260 32.71 -1.03 -6.81
N LEU A 261 31.86 -1.07 -7.84
CA LEU A 261 31.37 0.14 -8.52
C LEU A 261 30.58 1.04 -7.56
N LYS A 262 29.70 0.49 -6.72
CA LYS A 262 28.96 1.27 -5.72
C LYS A 262 29.88 1.88 -4.65
N GLU A 263 30.84 1.13 -4.16
CA GLU A 263 31.82 1.63 -3.20
C GLU A 263 32.67 2.74 -3.82
N ALA A 264 33.14 2.56 -5.06
CA ALA A 264 33.89 3.56 -5.80
C ALA A 264 33.07 4.83 -6.09
N ASP A 265 31.79 4.68 -6.43
CA ASP A 265 30.84 5.79 -6.62
C ASP A 265 30.63 6.58 -5.31
N ALA A 266 30.47 5.87 -4.19
CA ALA A 266 30.32 6.49 -2.88
C ALA A 266 31.57 7.28 -2.47
N LEU A 267 32.76 6.73 -2.72
CA LEU A 267 34.04 7.42 -2.50
C LEU A 267 34.20 8.63 -3.43
N ALA A 268 33.80 8.52 -4.70
CA ALA A 268 33.81 9.63 -5.64
C ALA A 268 32.89 10.77 -5.17
N ASN A 269 31.65 10.46 -4.75
CA ASN A 269 30.74 11.44 -4.18
C ASN A 269 31.33 12.11 -2.94
N GLY A 270 31.91 11.33 -2.00
CA GLY A 270 32.56 11.86 -0.81
C GLY A 270 33.73 12.81 -1.15
N THR A 271 34.50 12.47 -2.19
CA THR A 271 35.62 13.29 -2.68
C THR A 271 35.13 14.59 -3.30
N LEU A 272 34.10 14.53 -4.16
CA LEU A 272 33.46 15.71 -4.77
C LEU A 272 32.91 16.68 -3.73
N THR A 273 32.20 16.16 -2.73
CA THR A 273 31.64 16.95 -1.64
C THR A 273 32.75 17.60 -0.80
N LYS A 274 33.76 16.83 -0.40
CA LYS A 274 34.88 17.35 0.40
C LYS A 274 35.69 18.42 -0.33
N ALA A 275 35.87 18.24 -1.63
CA ALA A 275 36.63 19.17 -2.48
C ALA A 275 35.80 20.35 -2.99
N LYS A 276 34.52 20.47 -2.61
CA LYS A 276 33.60 21.53 -3.10
C LYS A 276 33.62 21.67 -4.63
N ILE A 277 33.78 20.54 -5.34
CA ILE A 277 33.95 20.54 -6.81
C ILE A 277 32.69 21.07 -7.50
N PHE A 278 31.51 20.80 -6.93
CA PHE A 278 30.26 21.34 -7.44
C PHE A 278 30.22 22.88 -7.39
N GLU A 279 30.54 23.47 -6.23
CA GLU A 279 30.63 24.93 -6.05
C GLU A 279 31.68 25.52 -7.00
N THR A 280 32.86 24.89 -7.08
CA THR A 280 33.96 25.37 -7.93
C THR A 280 33.60 25.39 -9.42
N ILE A 281 32.93 24.35 -9.92
CA ILE A 281 32.50 24.28 -11.33
C ILE A 281 31.39 25.29 -11.59
N GLU A 282 30.41 25.41 -10.69
CA GLU A 282 29.33 26.37 -10.80
C GLU A 282 29.88 27.80 -10.86
N ASP A 283 30.76 28.18 -9.92
CA ASP A 283 31.40 29.49 -9.86
C ASP A 283 32.25 29.78 -11.10
N SER A 284 32.98 28.77 -11.62
CA SER A 284 33.79 28.91 -12.84
C SER A 284 32.92 29.15 -14.08
N LEU A 285 31.80 28.43 -14.21
CA LEU A 285 30.86 28.60 -15.32
C LEU A 285 30.14 29.95 -15.25
N ILE A 286 29.77 30.38 -14.05
CA ILE A 286 29.20 31.69 -13.75
C ILE A 286 30.15 32.80 -14.16
N THR A 287 31.41 32.73 -13.71
CA THR A 287 32.45 33.71 -14.04
C THR A 287 32.61 33.82 -15.55
N MET A 288 32.80 32.69 -16.24
CA MET A 288 32.95 32.66 -17.70
C MET A 288 31.75 33.28 -18.44
N ARG A 289 30.51 33.05 -17.97
CA ARG A 289 29.30 33.61 -18.59
C ARG A 289 29.13 35.09 -18.30
N ASN A 290 29.48 35.52 -17.11
CA ASN A 290 29.47 36.93 -16.75
C ASN A 290 30.47 37.70 -17.62
N ASP A 291 31.71 37.19 -17.75
CA ASP A 291 32.75 37.79 -18.58
C ASP A 291 32.28 37.93 -20.04
N GLN A 292 31.60 36.92 -20.58
CA GLN A 292 31.03 37.00 -21.93
C GLN A 292 29.96 38.09 -22.06
N LEU A 293 29.07 38.22 -21.08
CA LEU A 293 28.04 39.26 -21.06
C LEU A 293 28.67 40.65 -20.99
N LEU A 294 29.61 40.86 -20.06
CA LEU A 294 30.26 42.14 -19.81
C LEU A 294 31.11 42.58 -20.99
N ASN A 295 31.82 41.65 -21.64
CA ASN A 295 32.52 41.93 -22.89
C ASN A 295 31.57 42.44 -23.97
N SER A 296 30.40 41.80 -24.14
CA SER A 296 29.40 42.24 -25.12
C SER A 296 28.82 43.62 -24.78
N ILE A 297 28.59 43.92 -23.50
CA ILE A 297 28.11 45.24 -23.06
C ILE A 297 29.19 46.31 -23.31
N ALA A 298 30.44 46.03 -22.94
CA ALA A 298 31.56 46.94 -23.16
C ALA A 298 31.77 47.25 -24.65
N GLU A 299 31.64 46.26 -25.53
CA GLU A 299 31.67 46.47 -26.98
C GLU A 299 30.55 47.41 -27.43
N SER A 300 29.31 47.18 -26.99
CA SER A 300 28.17 48.06 -27.33
C SER A 300 28.35 49.49 -26.84
N LEU A 301 28.94 49.69 -25.66
CA LEU A 301 29.23 51.01 -25.11
C LEU A 301 30.32 51.75 -25.88
N ARG A 302 31.37 51.04 -26.33
CA ARG A 302 32.39 51.62 -27.22
C ARG A 302 31.78 52.10 -28.53
N GLU A 303 30.86 51.34 -29.12
CA GLU A 303 30.14 51.74 -30.34
C GLU A 303 29.30 53.02 -30.13
N LYS A 304 28.76 53.21 -28.93
CA LYS A 304 28.00 54.42 -28.55
C LYS A 304 28.89 55.61 -28.16
N GLY A 305 30.22 55.48 -28.21
CA GLY A 305 31.17 56.52 -27.83
C GLY A 305 31.41 56.64 -26.32
N MET A 306 30.94 55.68 -25.51
CA MET A 306 31.04 55.68 -24.05
C MET A 306 32.28 54.91 -23.56
N ASN A 307 33.46 55.32 -24.03
CA ASN A 307 34.71 54.58 -23.83
C ASN A 307 35.16 54.50 -22.36
N ALA A 308 34.88 55.53 -21.56
CA ALA A 308 35.19 55.55 -20.13
C ALA A 308 34.39 54.46 -19.40
N LEU A 309 33.06 54.44 -19.56
CA LEU A 309 32.19 53.42 -18.98
C LEU A 309 32.53 52.00 -19.46
N ALA A 310 32.85 51.83 -20.74
CA ALA A 310 33.26 50.53 -21.29
C ALA A 310 34.58 50.00 -20.70
N THR A 311 35.50 50.90 -20.31
CA THR A 311 36.75 50.54 -19.65
C THR A 311 36.48 50.18 -18.19
N VAL A 312 35.63 50.94 -17.51
CA VAL A 312 35.22 50.66 -16.14
C VAL A 312 34.52 49.30 -16.02
N ILE A 313 33.65 48.92 -16.95
CA ILE A 313 33.01 47.58 -16.95
C ILE A 313 34.03 46.44 -17.10
N TYR A 314 35.15 46.70 -17.76
CA TYR A 314 36.24 45.75 -17.92
C TYR A 314 37.10 45.65 -16.66
N ASP A 315 37.34 46.78 -15.97
CA ASP A 315 38.29 46.88 -14.85
C ASP A 315 37.64 46.76 -13.44
N SER A 316 36.37 47.17 -13.26
CA SER A 316 35.78 47.50 -11.94
C SER A 316 34.84 46.46 -11.33
N LEU A 317 34.67 45.28 -11.94
CA LEU A 317 34.08 44.15 -11.20
C LEU A 317 35.04 43.54 -10.17
N LEU A 318 36.21 44.15 -9.97
CA LEU A 318 37.17 43.74 -8.95
C LEU A 318 37.44 44.79 -7.85
N GLU A 319 37.17 46.10 -8.03
CA GLU A 319 37.40 47.10 -6.96
C GLU A 319 36.43 48.29 -7.00
N ASP A 320 35.92 48.69 -5.82
CA ASP A 320 35.06 49.88 -5.62
C ASP A 320 35.83 51.18 -5.91
N GLY A 321 35.34 52.01 -6.85
CA GLY A 321 35.81 53.41 -7.01
C GLY A 321 36.31 53.85 -8.39
N ALA A 322 36.10 53.08 -9.46
CA ALA A 322 36.70 53.39 -10.78
C ALA A 322 35.93 54.41 -11.66
N LEU A 323 34.71 54.82 -11.30
CA LEU A 323 33.94 55.81 -12.06
C LEU A 323 34.14 57.21 -11.49
N GLU A 324 34.97 58.02 -12.16
CA GLU A 324 35.20 59.43 -11.79
C GLU A 324 34.06 60.37 -12.24
N ASP A 325 33.25 59.95 -13.22
CA ASP A 325 32.16 60.75 -13.79
C ASP A 325 30.80 60.33 -13.24
N GLU A 326 30.25 61.13 -12.31
CA GLU A 326 28.93 60.93 -11.71
C GLU A 326 27.79 60.93 -12.73
N SER A 327 27.97 61.50 -13.93
CA SER A 327 26.93 61.51 -14.97
C SER A 327 26.64 60.13 -15.58
N GLN A 328 27.56 59.17 -15.42
CA GLN A 328 27.45 57.80 -15.93
C GLN A 328 27.14 56.78 -14.83
N LEU A 329 27.02 57.23 -13.57
CA LEU A 329 26.80 56.37 -12.41
C LEU A 329 25.51 55.56 -12.53
N GLN A 330 24.42 56.20 -12.98
CA GLN A 330 23.12 55.54 -13.12
C GLN A 330 23.14 54.41 -14.17
N GLU A 331 23.88 54.58 -15.27
CA GLU A 331 23.99 53.57 -16.32
C GLU A 331 24.90 52.41 -15.87
N TRP A 332 25.96 52.70 -15.12
CA TRP A 332 26.79 51.68 -14.48
C TRP A 332 26.02 50.85 -13.46
N GLU A 333 25.26 51.48 -12.56
CA GLU A 333 24.42 50.77 -11.58
C GLU A 333 23.40 49.86 -12.26
N ALA A 334 22.76 50.35 -13.33
CA ALA A 334 21.82 49.55 -14.12
C ALA A 334 22.48 48.32 -14.78
N ILE A 335 23.72 48.47 -15.29
CA ILE A 335 24.49 47.37 -15.88
C ILE A 335 24.89 46.36 -14.81
N ARG A 336 25.37 46.83 -13.66
CA ARG A 336 25.75 46.00 -12.51
C ARG A 336 24.55 45.19 -12.00
N ASP A 337 23.41 45.83 -11.77
CA ASP A 337 22.21 45.19 -11.26
C ASP A 337 21.62 44.20 -12.29
N SER A 338 21.71 44.52 -13.57
CA SER A 338 21.33 43.61 -14.66
C SER A 338 22.25 42.39 -14.75
N SER A 339 23.56 42.57 -14.54
CA SER A 339 24.53 41.46 -14.46
C SER A 339 24.19 40.55 -13.27
N TYR A 340 23.98 41.10 -12.07
CA TYR A 340 23.59 40.29 -10.90
C TYR A 340 22.28 39.53 -11.13
N THR A 341 21.28 40.18 -11.72
CA THR A 341 19.99 39.54 -12.06
C THR A 341 20.21 38.40 -13.05
N TYR A 342 20.96 38.64 -14.13
CA TYR A 342 21.31 37.62 -15.11
C TYR A 342 22.04 36.42 -14.48
N MET A 343 22.99 36.66 -13.57
CA MET A 343 23.74 35.59 -12.90
C MET A 343 22.85 34.72 -12.01
N ASN A 344 21.87 35.32 -11.33
CA ASN A 344 20.89 34.57 -10.53
C ASN A 344 19.95 33.75 -11.44
N GLU A 345 19.43 34.36 -12.51
CA GLU A 345 18.59 33.65 -13.49
C GLU A 345 19.34 32.52 -14.21
N LEU A 346 20.65 32.69 -14.43
CA LEU A 346 21.50 31.69 -15.07
C LEU A 346 21.60 30.42 -14.21
N LYS A 347 21.72 30.53 -12.88
CA LYS A 347 21.76 29.38 -11.95
C LYS A 347 20.49 28.53 -12.02
N ASP A 348 19.36 29.19 -12.22
CA ASP A 348 18.05 28.55 -12.32
C ASP A 348 17.73 28.03 -13.73
N SER A 349 18.59 28.33 -14.71
CA SER A 349 18.40 27.87 -16.09
C SER A 349 18.58 26.35 -16.21
N PRO A 350 17.59 25.61 -16.75
CA PRO A 350 17.71 24.17 -16.97
C PRO A 350 18.90 23.78 -17.85
N LYS A 351 19.28 24.66 -18.79
CA LYS A 351 20.43 24.43 -19.67
C LYS A 351 21.75 24.53 -18.91
N PHE A 352 21.86 25.52 -18.01
CA PHE A 352 23.04 25.71 -17.18
C PHE A 352 23.22 24.54 -16.21
N GLN A 353 22.15 24.18 -15.50
CA GLN A 353 22.14 23.03 -14.59
C GLN A 353 22.56 21.75 -15.30
N ARG A 354 22.02 21.48 -16.49
CA ARG A 354 22.39 20.32 -17.30
C ARG A 354 23.88 20.32 -17.68
N THR A 355 24.44 21.46 -18.07
CA THR A 355 25.87 21.55 -18.41
C THR A 355 26.75 21.30 -17.17
N ARG A 356 26.43 21.94 -16.04
CA ARG A 356 27.13 21.72 -14.77
C ARG A 356 27.07 20.24 -14.36
N ASP A 357 25.88 19.67 -14.36
CA ASP A 357 25.66 18.28 -13.94
C ASP A 357 26.39 17.28 -14.85
N ASN A 358 26.45 17.54 -16.16
CA ASN A 358 27.24 16.72 -17.09
C ASN A 358 28.74 16.72 -16.73
N ILE A 359 29.33 17.90 -16.47
CA ILE A 359 30.75 18.02 -16.11
C ILE A 359 31.02 17.33 -14.76
N VAL A 360 30.13 17.54 -13.77
CA VAL A 360 30.23 16.89 -12.46
C VAL A 360 30.17 15.37 -12.61
N ASN A 361 29.24 14.86 -13.43
CA ASN A 361 29.12 13.43 -13.68
C ASN A 361 30.35 12.85 -14.40
N GLU A 362 30.94 13.56 -15.37
CA GLU A 362 32.18 13.11 -16.02
C GLU A 362 33.36 13.02 -15.04
N ILE A 363 33.50 14.01 -14.15
CA ILE A 363 34.54 13.99 -13.11
C ILE A 363 34.27 12.85 -12.12
N LYS A 364 33.01 12.67 -11.72
CA LYS A 364 32.57 11.61 -10.83
C LYS A 364 32.92 10.23 -11.40
N ASP A 365 32.57 10.00 -12.67
CA ASP A 365 32.84 8.74 -13.38
C ASP A 365 34.35 8.45 -13.45
N ARG A 366 35.17 9.48 -13.69
CA ARG A 366 36.63 9.35 -13.68
C ARG A 366 37.17 8.96 -12.30
N ILE A 367 36.75 9.66 -11.25
CA ILE A 367 37.18 9.35 -9.87
C ILE A 367 36.72 7.94 -9.46
N ALA A 368 35.50 7.54 -9.82
CA ALA A 368 35.00 6.21 -9.56
C ALA A 368 35.83 5.13 -10.29
N ALA A 369 36.21 5.36 -11.56
CA ALA A 369 37.07 4.45 -12.30
C ALA A 369 38.48 4.34 -11.68
N GLU A 370 39.08 5.46 -11.26
CA GLU A 370 40.38 5.48 -10.56
C GLU A 370 40.31 4.73 -9.22
N ASN A 371 39.28 4.95 -8.42
CA ASN A 371 39.06 4.23 -7.16
C ASN A 371 38.86 2.73 -7.38
N LEU A 372 38.16 2.34 -8.44
CA LEU A 372 37.99 0.93 -8.78
C LEU A 372 39.32 0.27 -9.14
N ILE A 373 40.16 0.93 -9.95
CA ILE A 373 41.49 0.42 -10.32
C ILE A 373 42.36 0.26 -9.06
N ALA A 374 42.41 1.29 -8.21
CA ALA A 374 43.15 1.23 -6.95
C ALA A 374 42.66 0.10 -6.04
N LYS A 375 41.35 -0.14 -5.99
CA LYS A 375 40.75 -1.25 -5.24
C LYS A 375 41.17 -2.60 -5.82
N MET A 376 41.16 -2.74 -7.15
CA MET A 376 41.61 -3.95 -7.84
C MET A 376 43.09 -4.25 -7.56
N GLU A 377 43.95 -3.23 -7.54
CA GLU A 377 45.38 -3.38 -7.19
C GLU A 377 45.56 -3.77 -5.72
N TYR A 378 44.91 -3.07 -4.79
CA TYR A 378 44.94 -3.41 -3.36
C TYR A 378 44.54 -4.86 -3.09
N ILE A 379 43.53 -5.33 -3.80
CA ILE A 379 43.00 -6.68 -3.66
C ILE A 379 44.00 -7.74 -4.16
N LYS A 380 44.79 -7.45 -5.20
CA LYS A 380 45.89 -8.32 -5.64
C LYS A 380 46.93 -8.49 -4.52
N ASP A 381 47.17 -7.42 -3.75
CA ASP A 381 48.15 -7.42 -2.66
C ASP A 381 47.66 -8.15 -1.40
N GLU A 382 46.38 -7.98 -1.02
CA GLU A 382 45.80 -8.64 0.17
C GLU A 382 45.55 -10.14 -0.01
N LYS A 383 45.52 -10.64 -1.24
CA LYS A 383 45.31 -12.05 -1.62
C LYS A 383 43.99 -12.68 -1.17
N THR A 384 43.15 -12.00 -0.39
CA THR A 384 41.85 -12.50 0.05
C THR A 384 40.79 -11.41 -0.08
N VAL A 385 39.58 -11.79 -0.47
CA VAL A 385 38.42 -10.90 -0.58
C VAL A 385 37.23 -11.60 0.03
N SER A 386 36.59 -10.99 1.02
CA SER A 386 35.31 -11.49 1.55
C SER A 386 34.21 -10.46 1.32
N ILE A 387 33.12 -10.92 0.72
CA ILE A 387 31.95 -10.11 0.39
C ILE A 387 30.71 -10.78 0.93
N THR A 388 29.89 -9.95 1.55
CA THR A 388 28.61 -10.36 2.11
C THR A 388 27.51 -9.53 1.47
N GLU A 389 26.63 -10.17 0.72
CA GLU A 389 25.44 -9.57 0.16
C GLU A 389 24.18 -10.07 0.87
N SER A 390 23.19 -9.20 0.96
CA SER A 390 21.91 -9.52 1.62
C SER A 390 20.73 -9.03 0.79
N GLY A 391 19.66 -9.82 0.75
CA GLY A 391 18.42 -9.48 0.07
C GLY A 391 17.20 -9.88 0.90
N MET A 392 16.07 -9.25 0.61
CA MET A 392 14.79 -9.55 1.27
C MET A 392 13.80 -10.13 0.27
N VAL A 393 13.09 -11.20 0.65
CA VAL A 393 12.06 -11.83 -0.19
C VAL A 393 10.83 -12.12 0.64
N ASN A 394 9.64 -11.78 0.15
CA ASN A 394 8.38 -12.19 0.75
C ASN A 394 7.88 -13.48 0.08
N THR A 395 7.44 -14.46 0.87
CA THR A 395 6.92 -15.75 0.41
C THR A 395 5.95 -16.35 1.44
N ILE A 396 5.47 -17.57 1.23
CA ILE A 396 4.67 -18.34 2.19
C ILE A 396 5.56 -19.35 2.92
N THR A 397 5.17 -19.72 4.14
CA THR A 397 5.97 -20.59 5.02
C THR A 397 6.26 -21.95 4.37
N ASP A 398 5.30 -22.53 3.64
CA ASP A 398 5.47 -23.81 2.95
C ASP A 398 6.53 -23.75 1.84
N SER A 399 6.84 -22.55 1.34
CA SER A 399 7.87 -22.36 0.32
C SER A 399 9.29 -22.25 0.89
N LEU A 400 9.46 -22.29 2.23
CA LEU A 400 10.78 -22.19 2.87
C LEU A 400 11.76 -23.27 2.40
N GLU A 401 11.27 -24.49 2.17
CA GLU A 401 12.11 -25.58 1.67
C GLU A 401 12.70 -25.28 0.29
N PHE A 402 12.02 -24.51 -0.57
CA PHE A 402 12.59 -24.11 -1.86
C PHE A 402 13.74 -23.10 -1.72
N TYR A 403 13.81 -22.38 -0.60
CA TYR A 403 14.94 -21.48 -0.28
C TYR A 403 16.09 -22.20 0.45
N SER A 404 16.01 -23.52 0.65
CA SER A 404 17.22 -24.31 0.95
C SER A 404 18.07 -24.57 -0.29
N GLN A 405 17.52 -24.33 -1.49
CA GLN A 405 18.22 -24.52 -2.76
C GLN A 405 19.02 -23.28 -3.13
N ALA A 406 20.36 -23.42 -3.17
CA ALA A 406 21.29 -22.34 -3.49
C ALA A 406 20.95 -21.61 -4.81
N GLU A 407 20.48 -22.32 -5.84
CA GLU A 407 20.18 -21.75 -7.16
C GLU A 407 19.03 -20.72 -7.17
N LEU A 408 18.00 -20.90 -6.33
CA LEU A 408 16.90 -19.93 -6.25
C LEU A 408 17.35 -18.65 -5.56
N ILE A 409 18.10 -18.78 -4.45
CA ILE A 409 18.72 -17.64 -3.76
C ILE A 409 19.67 -16.90 -4.70
N LYS A 410 20.53 -17.64 -5.40
CA LYS A 410 21.44 -17.14 -6.43
C LYS A 410 20.70 -16.28 -7.46
N SER A 411 19.68 -16.83 -8.12
CA SER A 411 18.94 -16.14 -9.18
C SER A 411 18.28 -14.83 -8.73
N ARG A 412 17.80 -14.78 -7.48
CA ARG A 412 17.12 -13.62 -6.91
C ARG A 412 18.09 -12.51 -6.54
N LEU A 413 19.22 -12.85 -5.92
CA LEU A 413 20.29 -11.89 -5.65
C LEU A 413 20.89 -11.39 -6.98
N THR A 414 21.11 -12.26 -7.96
CA THR A 414 21.62 -11.91 -9.31
C THR A 414 20.87 -10.73 -9.95
N LYS A 415 19.54 -10.81 -9.99
CA LYS A 415 18.70 -9.82 -10.71
C LYS A 415 18.82 -8.41 -10.13
N ALA A 416 19.26 -8.26 -8.89
CA ALA A 416 19.45 -6.96 -8.26
C ALA A 416 20.76 -6.26 -8.67
N HIS A 417 21.70 -6.98 -9.30
CA HIS A 417 23.10 -6.54 -9.48
C HIS A 417 23.59 -6.52 -10.94
N LEU A 418 22.68 -6.57 -11.91
CA LEU A 418 22.98 -6.55 -13.35
C LEU A 418 22.43 -5.27 -14.00
N ASP A 419 23.23 -4.20 -13.96
CA ASP A 419 22.94 -2.96 -14.70
C ASP A 419 23.88 -2.79 -15.92
N SER A 420 23.60 -1.78 -16.74
CA SER A 420 24.35 -1.51 -17.98
C SER A 420 25.79 -1.05 -17.72
N VAL A 421 26.10 -0.52 -16.53
CA VAL A 421 27.45 -0.09 -16.15
C VAL A 421 28.27 -1.33 -15.77
N THR A 422 27.74 -2.16 -14.90
CA THR A 422 28.33 -3.43 -14.46
C THR A 422 28.64 -4.32 -15.65
N MET A 423 27.71 -4.44 -16.61
CA MET A 423 27.93 -5.18 -17.84
C MET A 423 29.09 -4.64 -18.69
N ARG A 424 29.30 -3.31 -18.72
CA ARG A 424 30.45 -2.71 -19.42
C ARG A 424 31.78 -3.03 -18.75
N TYR A 425 31.80 -3.09 -17.42
CA TYR A 425 33.02 -3.43 -16.67
C TYR A 425 33.35 -4.92 -16.73
N LEU A 426 32.34 -5.80 -16.73
CA LEU A 426 32.51 -7.26 -16.83
C LEU A 426 33.15 -7.73 -18.13
N VAL A 427 33.13 -6.91 -19.19
CA VAL A 427 33.75 -7.24 -20.48
C VAL A 427 35.13 -6.62 -20.67
N ARG A 428 35.66 -5.87 -19.69
CA ARG A 428 37.02 -5.31 -19.78
C ARG A 428 38.05 -6.39 -19.51
N GLU A 429 39.13 -6.39 -20.29
CA GLU A 429 40.23 -7.38 -20.16
C GLU A 429 40.86 -7.38 -18.76
N ASP A 430 41.15 -6.20 -18.19
CA ASP A 430 41.75 -6.08 -16.86
C ASP A 430 40.86 -6.62 -15.73
N VAL A 431 39.54 -6.46 -15.86
CA VAL A 431 38.56 -7.04 -14.94
C VAL A 431 38.47 -8.55 -15.12
N ILE A 432 38.42 -9.04 -16.37
CA ILE A 432 38.38 -10.49 -16.67
C ILE A 432 39.63 -11.18 -16.12
N ASP A 433 40.82 -10.61 -16.32
CA ASP A 433 42.09 -11.16 -15.84
C ASP A 433 42.13 -11.23 -14.30
N LEU A 434 41.67 -10.16 -13.65
CA LEU A 434 41.54 -10.14 -12.19
C LEU A 434 40.59 -11.24 -11.71
N LEU A 435 39.37 -11.30 -12.26
CA LEU A 435 38.35 -12.30 -11.88
C LEU A 435 38.80 -13.73 -12.17
N SER A 436 39.61 -13.95 -13.20
CA SER A 436 40.16 -15.26 -13.56
C SER A 436 41.20 -15.75 -12.54
N SER A 437 41.84 -14.82 -11.84
CA SER A 437 42.83 -15.08 -10.79
C SER A 437 42.20 -15.30 -9.40
N PHE A 438 40.87 -15.14 -9.28
CA PHE A 438 40.13 -15.40 -8.05
C PHE A 438 39.58 -16.81 -8.02
N THR A 439 40.03 -17.62 -7.06
CA THR A 439 39.23 -18.76 -6.60
C THR A 439 38.18 -18.27 -5.62
N PHE A 440 37.02 -18.93 -5.55
CA PHE A 440 35.97 -18.52 -4.64
C PHE A 440 35.34 -19.70 -3.92
N THR A 441 34.87 -19.41 -2.72
CA THR A 441 33.95 -20.21 -1.94
C THR A 441 32.69 -19.38 -1.73
N GLU A 442 31.53 -20.03 -1.89
CA GLU A 442 30.23 -19.38 -1.77
C GLU A 442 29.37 -20.12 -0.74
N ASN A 443 28.71 -19.35 0.12
CA ASN A 443 27.71 -19.86 1.05
C ASN A 443 26.42 -19.05 0.88
N TYR A 444 25.30 -19.75 0.73
CA TYR A 444 23.97 -19.16 0.65
C TYR A 444 23.11 -19.71 1.75
N PHE A 445 22.45 -18.82 2.49
CA PHE A 445 21.55 -19.24 3.53
C PHE A 445 20.47 -18.19 3.81
N VAL A 446 19.38 -18.67 4.38
CA VAL A 446 18.36 -17.82 4.98
C VAL A 446 18.87 -17.42 6.35
N SER A 447 19.22 -16.14 6.49
CA SER A 447 19.76 -15.59 7.75
C SER A 447 18.67 -15.29 8.77
N ARG A 448 17.46 -14.95 8.30
CA ARG A 448 16.31 -14.64 9.16
C ARG A 448 14.99 -14.93 8.44
N VAL A 449 13.99 -15.33 9.22
CA VAL A 449 12.61 -15.56 8.76
C VAL A 449 11.68 -14.78 9.69
N ASP A 450 11.02 -13.76 9.16
CA ASP A 450 10.09 -12.91 9.91
C ASP A 450 8.66 -13.20 9.41
N SER A 451 7.72 -13.57 10.29
CA SER A 451 6.31 -13.66 9.88
C SER A 451 5.75 -12.25 9.65
N VAL A 452 5.13 -12.02 8.50
CA VAL A 452 4.63 -10.68 8.10
C VAL A 452 3.13 -10.62 7.89
N GLY A 453 2.45 -11.76 7.79
CA GLY A 453 1.01 -11.79 7.65
C GLY A 453 0.43 -13.18 7.44
N ILE A 454 -0.83 -13.20 7.05
CA ILE A 454 -1.57 -14.42 6.76
C ILE A 454 -2.34 -14.27 5.44
N THR A 455 -2.39 -15.36 4.68
CA THR A 455 -3.23 -15.50 3.49
C THR A 455 -4.31 -16.53 3.78
N ILE A 456 -5.56 -16.20 3.50
CA ILE A 456 -6.71 -17.10 3.63
C ILE A 456 -7.42 -17.13 2.28
N GLU A 457 -7.57 -18.30 1.69
CA GLU A 457 -8.09 -18.47 0.33
C GLU A 457 -9.22 -19.51 0.26
N SER A 458 -10.24 -19.18 -0.55
CA SER A 458 -11.31 -20.10 -0.90
C SER A 458 -10.75 -21.32 -1.65
N PRO A 459 -11.20 -22.56 -1.36
CA PRO A 459 -10.76 -23.76 -2.07
C PRO A 459 -11.31 -23.87 -3.52
N ILE A 460 -11.86 -22.78 -4.08
CA ILE A 460 -12.45 -22.73 -5.42
C ILE A 460 -11.53 -21.90 -6.32
N ASP A 461 -10.71 -22.52 -7.17
CA ASP A 461 -9.76 -21.80 -8.05
C ASP A 461 -10.42 -21.04 -9.23
N GLY A 462 -11.72 -21.24 -9.46
CA GLY A 462 -12.43 -20.61 -10.57
C GLY A 462 -13.94 -20.70 -10.44
N THR A 463 -14.55 -21.71 -11.05
CA THR A 463 -15.98 -22.01 -10.92
C THR A 463 -16.15 -23.44 -10.43
N TYR A 464 -16.76 -23.60 -9.26
CA TYR A 464 -17.08 -24.87 -8.66
C TYR A 464 -18.49 -25.31 -9.03
N VAL A 465 -18.62 -26.55 -9.48
CA VAL A 465 -19.90 -27.19 -9.75
C VAL A 465 -20.03 -28.38 -8.83
N SER A 466 -21.01 -28.35 -7.92
CA SER A 466 -21.20 -29.42 -6.95
C SER A 466 -21.54 -30.75 -7.63
N ASP A 467 -20.89 -31.83 -7.17
CA ASP A 467 -21.18 -33.20 -7.60
C ASP A 467 -22.53 -33.70 -7.03
N LYS A 468 -23.01 -33.07 -5.95
CA LYS A 468 -24.26 -33.41 -5.26
C LYS A 468 -25.51 -32.78 -5.88
N ARG A 469 -25.40 -32.17 -7.07
CA ARG A 469 -26.54 -31.50 -7.72
C ARG A 469 -27.73 -32.43 -7.92
N SER A 470 -28.92 -31.91 -7.60
CA SER A 470 -30.17 -32.61 -7.84
C SER A 470 -30.41 -32.83 -9.34
N PHE A 471 -31.29 -33.77 -9.69
CA PHE A 471 -31.66 -34.01 -11.09
C PHE A 471 -32.19 -32.72 -11.77
N LEU A 472 -32.98 -31.92 -11.04
CA LEU A 472 -33.53 -30.67 -11.56
C LEU A 472 -32.45 -29.62 -11.82
N GLU A 473 -31.45 -29.50 -10.94
CA GLU A 473 -30.32 -28.58 -11.15
C GLU A 473 -29.47 -28.96 -12.37
N LYS A 474 -29.29 -30.26 -12.61
CA LYS A 474 -28.62 -30.77 -13.80
C LYS A 474 -29.44 -30.47 -15.06
N LEU A 475 -30.76 -30.67 -15.00
CA LEU A 475 -31.67 -30.44 -16.12
C LEU A 475 -31.72 -28.97 -16.55
N PHE A 476 -31.69 -28.04 -15.59
CA PHE A 476 -31.76 -26.59 -15.87
C PHE A 476 -30.40 -25.89 -15.98
N ALA A 477 -29.30 -26.65 -16.10
CA ALA A 477 -27.95 -26.14 -16.36
C ALA A 477 -27.52 -24.98 -15.44
N VAL A 478 -27.82 -25.08 -14.14
CA VAL A 478 -27.47 -24.06 -13.15
C VAL A 478 -25.95 -23.84 -13.16
N LYS A 479 -25.53 -22.57 -13.28
CA LYS A 479 -24.12 -22.17 -13.29
C LYS A 479 -23.45 -22.54 -11.96
N GLY A 480 -22.18 -22.90 -12.02
CA GLY A 480 -21.38 -23.15 -10.82
C GLY A 480 -21.12 -21.88 -10.00
N GLU A 481 -20.74 -22.09 -8.74
CA GLU A 481 -20.32 -21.03 -7.83
C GLU A 481 -18.93 -20.53 -8.18
N LYS A 482 -18.73 -19.22 -8.15
CA LYS A 482 -17.40 -18.63 -8.38
C LYS A 482 -16.56 -18.64 -7.11
N ASN A 483 -15.24 -18.50 -7.27
CA ASN A 483 -14.33 -18.23 -6.17
C ASN A 483 -14.88 -17.12 -5.25
N HIS A 484 -14.95 -17.41 -3.95
CA HIS A 484 -15.51 -16.49 -2.96
C HIS A 484 -14.57 -15.32 -2.65
N GLY A 485 -13.29 -15.48 -2.92
CA GLY A 485 -12.23 -14.50 -2.76
C GLY A 485 -11.05 -15.04 -1.96
N LYS A 486 -10.14 -14.11 -1.64
CA LYS A 486 -9.01 -14.33 -0.73
C LYS A 486 -8.73 -13.09 0.11
N ILE A 487 -8.13 -13.30 1.28
CA ILE A 487 -7.58 -12.25 2.14
C ILE A 487 -6.06 -12.39 2.12
N THR A 488 -5.33 -11.31 1.83
CA THR A 488 -3.86 -11.30 1.85
C THR A 488 -3.37 -10.16 2.73
N ASN A 489 -2.85 -10.47 3.91
CA ASN A 489 -2.38 -9.46 4.89
C ASN A 489 -3.44 -8.41 5.27
N GLY A 490 -4.73 -8.74 5.17
CA GLY A 490 -5.85 -7.82 5.41
C GLY A 490 -6.47 -7.22 4.16
N ASP A 491 -5.80 -7.32 3.01
CA ASP A 491 -6.37 -6.88 1.74
C ASP A 491 -7.40 -7.91 1.26
N LEU A 492 -8.66 -7.49 1.19
CA LEU A 492 -9.77 -8.30 0.70
C LEU A 492 -9.77 -8.28 -0.84
N SER A 493 -9.95 -9.44 -1.47
CA SER A 493 -10.10 -9.51 -2.93
C SER A 493 -11.52 -9.15 -3.41
N TRP A 494 -12.38 -8.65 -2.53
CA TRP A 494 -13.75 -8.28 -2.79
C TRP A 494 -14.05 -6.91 -2.18
N ASP A 495 -15.01 -6.20 -2.76
CA ASP A 495 -15.49 -4.95 -2.17
C ASP A 495 -16.16 -5.24 -0.82
N ASP A 496 -15.65 -4.62 0.24
CA ASP A 496 -16.34 -4.58 1.53
C ASP A 496 -17.53 -3.62 1.38
N ARG A 497 -18.75 -4.16 1.33
CA ARG A 497 -20.00 -3.39 1.26
C ARG A 497 -20.69 -3.30 2.62
N ARG A 498 -19.97 -3.55 3.70
CA ARG A 498 -20.49 -3.38 5.06
C ARG A 498 -20.68 -1.92 5.41
#